data_AF-A0A367KYZ3-F1
#
_entry.id   AF-A0A367KYZ3-F1
#
_cell.length_a   1.000
_cell.length_b   1.000
_cell.length_c   1.000
_cell.angle_alpha   90.00
_cell.angle_beta   90.00
_cell.angle_gamma   90.00
#
_symmetry.space_group_name_H-M   'P 1'
#
loop_
_entity.id
_entity.type
_entity.pdbx_description
1 polymer ?
#
loop_
_entity_poly.entity_id
_entity_poly.type
_entity_poly.pdbx_seq_one_letter_code
_entity_poly.pdbx_strand_id
1 'polypeptide(L)'
;SKLDPEFKVLDPSKDSKASGYQYSLVLSGENEQSAIITLECDQEQSREKKASEPTIVSYHNNVLTFYWKTVFACAYDEGEKQPDNGDHDGNDEKKEKEGKTAVGILFTVIFVLLAVYFVGGAIYNMKVYNARGLDLIPHRDFWLDLPYLIKDLIAHAFDTIMSRRRGGGGYVAV
;
A
#
# COMPACT_ATOMS: atom_id res chain seq x y z
N SER A 1 10.32 31.86 -15.64
CA SER A 1 9.61 31.20 -16.75
C SER A 1 8.26 30.74 -16.25
N LYS A 2 7.21 31.47 -16.63
CA LYS A 2 5.84 31.06 -16.34
C LYS A 2 5.41 30.07 -17.43
N LEU A 3 4.89 28.91 -17.03
CA LEU A 3 4.33 27.90 -17.94
C LEU A 3 2.82 27.90 -17.69
N ASP A 4 2.04 28.13 -18.73
CA ASP A 4 0.58 28.08 -18.66
C ASP A 4 0.12 26.69 -19.14
N PRO A 5 -0.42 25.83 -18.24
CA PRO A 5 -0.89 24.51 -18.60
C PRO A 5 -2.33 24.55 -19.12
N GLU A 6 -2.58 23.89 -20.26
CA GLU A 6 -3.91 23.66 -20.82
C GLU A 6 -4.16 22.15 -20.94
N PHE A 7 -5.29 21.68 -20.41
CA PHE A 7 -5.65 20.27 -20.40
C PHE A 7 -6.74 19.99 -21.45
N LYS A 8 -6.49 19.01 -22.32
CA LYS A 8 -7.44 18.57 -23.36
C LYS A 8 -7.62 17.07 -23.34
N VAL A 9 -8.87 16.63 -23.13
CA VAL A 9 -9.26 15.23 -23.29
C VAL A 9 -9.37 14.92 -24.78
N LEU A 10 -8.65 13.90 -25.25
CA LEU A 10 -8.66 13.50 -26.66
C LEU A 10 -9.86 12.60 -26.97
N ASP A 11 -10.23 11.72 -26.03
CA ASP A 11 -11.34 10.77 -26.18
C ASP A 11 -12.37 10.91 -25.04
N PRO A 12 -13.32 11.86 -25.11
CA PRO A 12 -14.35 12.04 -24.07
C PRO A 12 -15.40 10.92 -24.04
N SER A 13 -15.43 10.04 -25.06
CA SER A 13 -16.39 8.94 -25.21
C SER A 13 -15.92 7.61 -24.63
N LYS A 14 -14.64 7.49 -24.29
CA LYS A 14 -14.08 6.30 -23.65
C LYS A 14 -14.08 6.49 -22.14
N ASP A 15 -14.36 5.42 -21.40
CA ASP A 15 -14.22 5.42 -19.96
C ASP A 15 -12.79 5.83 -19.59
N SER A 16 -12.64 6.85 -18.74
CA SER A 16 -11.34 7.31 -18.22
C SER A 16 -10.57 6.25 -17.42
N LYS A 17 -11.21 5.09 -17.22
CA LYS A 17 -10.69 3.90 -16.57
C LYS A 17 -10.17 2.86 -17.56
N ALA A 18 -10.57 2.90 -18.83
CA ALA A 18 -10.18 1.91 -19.81
C ALA A 18 -8.73 2.12 -20.26
N SER A 19 -8.01 1.02 -20.48
CA SER A 19 -6.70 1.07 -21.15
C SER A 19 -6.83 1.74 -22.53
N GLY A 20 -5.88 2.61 -22.83
CA GLY A 20 -5.91 3.43 -24.04
C GLY A 20 -6.72 4.73 -23.93
N TYR A 21 -7.14 5.13 -22.73
CA TYR A 21 -7.62 6.50 -22.50
C TYR A 21 -6.46 7.48 -22.65
N GLN A 22 -6.64 8.49 -23.52
CA GLN A 22 -5.61 9.48 -23.82
C GLN A 22 -6.07 10.90 -23.48
N TYR A 23 -5.15 11.67 -22.92
CA TYR A 23 -5.29 13.11 -22.76
C TYR A 23 -4.01 13.82 -23.12
N SER A 24 -4.15 15.06 -23.54
CA SER A 24 -3.04 15.94 -23.92
C SER A 24 -2.93 17.09 -22.93
N LEU A 25 -1.71 17.33 -22.45
CA LEU A 25 -1.34 18.49 -21.67
C LEU A 25 -0.46 19.38 -22.56
N VAL A 26 -0.93 20.59 -22.80
CA VAL A 26 -0.20 21.61 -23.56
C VAL A 26 0.38 22.59 -22.56
N LEU A 27 1.69 22.79 -22.60
CA LEU A 27 2.40 23.76 -21.79
C LEU A 27 2.90 24.87 -22.71
N SER A 28 2.37 26.07 -22.55
CA SER A 28 2.83 27.24 -23.30
C SER A 28 3.76 28.09 -22.44
N GLY A 29 4.95 28.38 -22.94
CA GLY A 29 5.93 29.27 -22.32
C GLY A 29 6.01 30.63 -23.03
N GLU A 30 6.54 31.62 -22.31
CA GLU A 30 6.63 33.02 -22.78
C GLU A 30 7.48 33.23 -24.05
N ASN A 31 8.41 32.31 -24.37
CA ASN A 31 9.35 32.43 -25.50
C ASN A 31 8.86 31.74 -26.78
N GLU A 32 7.54 31.65 -27.01
CA GLU A 32 6.91 30.85 -28.08
C GLU A 32 7.26 29.34 -28.01
N GLN A 33 7.87 28.91 -26.91
CA GLN A 33 8.18 27.51 -26.65
C GLN A 33 6.94 26.84 -26.11
N SER A 34 6.57 25.71 -26.72
CA SER A 34 5.45 24.90 -26.26
C SER A 34 5.89 23.46 -26.04
N ALA A 35 5.25 22.76 -25.10
CA ALA A 35 5.39 21.33 -24.95
C ALA A 35 4.02 20.66 -25.01
N ILE A 36 3.89 19.63 -25.82
CA ILE A 36 2.69 18.82 -25.96
C ILE A 36 3.01 17.44 -25.38
N ILE A 37 2.26 17.08 -24.34
CA ILE A 37 2.42 15.85 -23.60
C ILE A 37 1.20 14.99 -23.84
N THR A 38 1.35 13.85 -24.50
CA THR A 38 0.26 12.88 -24.67
C THR A 38 0.42 11.76 -23.67
N LEU A 39 -0.53 11.66 -22.73
CA LEU A 39 -0.54 10.65 -21.68
C LEU A 39 -1.57 9.56 -22.04
N GLU A 40 -1.15 8.31 -21.98
CA GLU A 40 -2.00 7.15 -22.24
C GLU A 40 -2.09 6.23 -21.02
N CYS A 41 -3.31 5.91 -20.62
CA CYS A 41 -3.60 4.98 -19.54
C CYS A 41 -3.23 3.54 -19.93
N ASP A 42 -2.37 2.91 -19.13
CA ASP A 42 -2.00 1.49 -19.26
C ASP A 42 -2.26 0.74 -17.95
N GLN A 43 -3.32 -0.06 -17.91
CA GLN A 43 -3.70 -0.87 -16.74
C GLN A 43 -2.89 -2.16 -16.61
N GLU A 44 -2.11 -2.55 -17.62
CA GLU A 44 -1.29 -3.77 -17.55
C GLU A 44 -0.05 -3.57 -16.66
N GLN A 45 0.31 -2.32 -16.37
CA GLN A 45 1.43 -1.96 -15.53
C GLN A 45 0.99 -1.81 -14.06
N SER A 46 1.64 -2.53 -13.14
CA SER A 46 1.40 -2.35 -11.70
C SER A 46 1.90 -0.97 -11.24
N ARG A 47 1.06 -0.25 -10.48
CA ARG A 47 1.38 1.04 -9.81
C ARG A 47 2.52 0.93 -8.79
N GLU A 48 2.91 -0.30 -8.44
CA GLU A 48 4.03 -0.59 -7.52
C GLU A 48 5.39 -0.64 -8.24
N LYS A 49 5.41 -0.70 -9.58
CA LYS A 49 6.66 -0.66 -10.36
C LYS A 49 6.98 0.76 -10.82
N LYS A 50 8.28 1.02 -11.01
CA LYS A 50 8.77 2.30 -11.58
C LYS A 50 8.04 2.58 -12.90
N ALA A 51 7.55 3.81 -13.04
CA ALA A 51 6.86 4.27 -14.25
C ALA A 51 7.72 4.04 -15.49
N SER A 52 7.08 3.72 -16.61
CA SER A 52 7.73 3.66 -17.92
C SER A 52 8.36 5.00 -18.27
N GLU A 53 9.47 4.99 -19.00
CA GLU A 53 10.11 6.23 -19.47
C GLU A 53 9.31 6.82 -20.65
N PRO A 54 9.23 8.17 -20.77
CA PRO A 54 8.51 8.83 -21.84
C PRO A 54 9.28 8.77 -23.18
N THR A 55 8.55 8.64 -24.28
CA THR A 55 9.11 8.62 -25.63
C THR A 55 8.99 9.99 -26.28
N ILE A 56 10.11 10.56 -26.73
CA ILE A 56 10.11 11.81 -27.48
C ILE A 56 9.64 11.50 -28.91
N VAL A 57 8.55 12.14 -29.34
CA VAL A 57 7.98 11.94 -30.67
C VAL A 57 8.63 12.88 -31.68
N SER A 58 8.73 14.17 -31.34
CA SER A 58 9.30 15.18 -32.24
C SER A 58 9.65 16.49 -31.52
N TYR A 59 10.54 17.28 -32.12
CA TYR A 59 10.87 18.64 -31.69
C TYR A 59 10.98 19.55 -32.92
N HIS A 60 9.93 20.33 -33.18
CA HIS A 60 9.88 21.24 -34.33
C HIS A 60 9.16 22.54 -33.96
N ASN A 61 9.58 23.66 -34.56
CA ASN A 61 8.96 24.97 -34.39
C ASN A 61 8.81 25.39 -32.91
N ASN A 62 9.85 25.16 -32.10
CA ASN A 62 9.83 25.38 -30.65
C ASN A 62 8.76 24.58 -29.89
N VAL A 63 8.18 23.55 -30.50
CA VAL A 63 7.21 22.63 -29.88
C VAL A 63 7.85 21.28 -29.61
N LEU A 64 7.97 20.90 -28.33
CA LEU A 64 8.41 19.58 -27.90
C LEU A 64 7.21 18.64 -27.73
N THR A 65 7.17 17.55 -28.48
CA THR A 65 6.10 16.55 -28.37
C THR A 65 6.66 15.26 -27.78
N PHE A 66 6.11 14.81 -26.66
CA PHE A 66 6.43 13.51 -26.08
C PHE A 66 5.17 12.73 -25.69
N TYR A 67 5.28 11.41 -25.84
CA TYR A 67 4.23 10.44 -25.58
C TYR A 67 4.63 9.60 -24.38
N TRP A 68 3.71 9.45 -23.42
CA TRP A 68 3.97 8.74 -22.18
C TRP A 68 2.85 7.77 -21.83
N LYS A 69 3.15 6.48 -21.96
CA LYS A 69 2.27 5.38 -21.57
C LYS A 69 2.53 5.02 -20.11
N THR A 70 1.52 5.19 -19.25
CA THR A 70 1.71 4.99 -17.80
C THR A 70 0.41 4.70 -17.08
N VAL A 71 0.47 3.85 -16.05
CA VAL A 71 -0.67 3.54 -15.17
C VAL A 71 -1.13 4.75 -14.35
N PHE A 72 -0.26 5.76 -14.19
CA PHE A 72 -0.58 7.03 -13.54
C PHE A 72 -1.50 7.93 -14.40
N ALA A 73 -1.64 7.62 -15.69
CA ALA A 73 -2.59 8.32 -16.56
C ALA A 73 -4.02 7.76 -16.42
N CYS A 74 -4.21 6.62 -15.75
CA CYS A 74 -5.52 6.04 -15.48
C CYS A 74 -6.19 6.73 -14.28
N ALA A 75 -7.51 6.94 -14.36
CA ALA A 75 -8.28 7.44 -13.21
C ALA A 75 -8.13 6.52 -11.99
N TYR A 76 -8.11 7.10 -10.78
CA TYR A 76 -8.08 6.33 -9.53
C TYR A 76 -9.44 5.68 -9.28
N ASP A 77 -9.44 4.42 -8.83
CA ASP A 77 -10.63 3.81 -8.25
C ASP A 77 -10.85 4.31 -6.83
N GLU A 78 -12.11 4.44 -6.40
CA GLU A 78 -12.52 4.89 -5.04
C GLU A 78 -11.99 3.98 -3.90
N GLY A 79 -11.30 2.89 -4.24
CA GLY A 79 -10.63 1.97 -3.30
C GLY A 79 -9.10 1.96 -3.35
N GLU A 80 -8.45 2.74 -4.22
CA GLU A 80 -6.98 2.81 -4.31
C GLU A 80 -6.43 4.06 -3.60
N LYS A 81 -5.42 3.85 -2.75
CA LYS A 81 -4.83 4.91 -1.94
C LYS A 81 -4.15 5.96 -2.83
N GLN A 82 -4.65 7.19 -2.74
CA GLN A 82 -4.06 8.37 -3.35
C GLN A 82 -2.60 8.52 -2.89
N PRO A 83 -1.63 8.84 -3.78
CA PRO A 83 -0.31 9.24 -3.34
C PRO A 83 -0.45 10.55 -2.55
N ASP A 84 -0.04 10.50 -1.29
CA ASP A 84 -0.04 11.61 -0.36
C ASP A 84 0.88 12.72 -0.91
N ASN A 85 0.32 13.90 -1.16
CA ASN A 85 1.10 15.11 -1.40
C ASN A 85 1.73 15.52 -0.07
N GLY A 86 2.81 14.85 0.30
CA GLY A 86 3.58 15.12 1.50
C GLY A 86 4.36 16.43 1.37
N ASP A 87 3.72 17.54 1.70
CA ASP A 87 4.39 18.73 2.20
C ASP A 87 4.93 18.41 3.60
N HIS A 88 6.17 17.96 3.74
CA HIS A 88 6.88 18.10 5.01
C HIS A 88 8.39 18.28 4.78
N ASP A 89 8.79 19.51 5.12
CA ASP A 89 10.12 20.06 5.30
C ASP A 89 11.08 19.17 6.11
N GLY A 90 12.36 19.23 5.75
CA GLY A 90 13.45 19.08 6.71
C GLY A 90 14.03 17.68 6.93
N ASN A 91 15.04 17.37 6.10
CA ASN A 91 16.34 16.81 6.50
C ASN A 91 16.51 15.28 6.73
N ASP A 92 17.62 14.82 6.13
CA ASP A 92 18.43 13.63 6.42
C ASP A 92 18.02 12.21 5.96
N GLU A 93 18.90 11.74 5.07
CA GLU A 93 19.36 10.37 4.83
C GLU A 93 18.40 9.33 4.25
N LYS A 94 18.74 9.00 3.00
CA LYS A 94 18.31 7.84 2.20
C LYS A 94 18.23 6.56 3.04
N LYS A 95 17.02 6.21 3.46
CA LYS A 95 16.54 4.83 3.38
C LYS A 95 15.20 4.90 2.68
N GLU A 96 15.11 4.26 1.52
CA GLU A 96 13.86 3.91 0.87
C GLU A 96 13.03 3.13 1.89
N LYS A 97 12.22 3.85 2.68
CA LYS A 97 11.16 3.26 3.45
C LYS A 97 10.03 3.05 2.46
N GLU A 98 10.11 1.93 1.74
CA GLU A 98 8.92 1.27 1.22
C GLU A 98 7.85 1.39 2.31
N GLY A 99 6.70 1.95 1.95
CA GLY A 99 5.62 2.24 2.88
C GLY A 99 5.12 0.97 3.54
N LYS A 100 5.77 0.55 4.63
CA LYS A 100 5.27 -0.50 5.50
C LYS A 100 3.96 0.04 6.07
N THR A 101 2.84 -0.49 5.60
CA THR A 101 1.51 -0.26 6.19
C THR A 101 1.64 -0.36 7.71
N ALA A 102 0.93 0.48 8.48
CA ALA A 102 1.01 0.51 9.94
C ALA A 102 0.93 -0.88 10.60
N VAL A 103 0.13 -1.79 10.00
CA VAL A 103 0.05 -3.21 10.37
C VAL A 103 1.39 -3.95 10.22
N GLY A 104 2.12 -3.72 9.13
CA GLY A 104 3.44 -4.31 8.90
C GLY A 104 4.49 -3.83 9.91
N ILE A 105 4.44 -2.54 10.30
CA ILE A 105 5.33 -2.01 11.36
C ILE A 105 4.97 -2.65 12.70
N LEU A 106 3.68 -2.69 13.07
CA LEU A 106 3.19 -3.32 14.29
C LEU A 106 3.62 -4.79 14.37
N PHE A 107 3.38 -5.56 13.31
CA PHE A 107 3.75 -6.98 13.26
C PHE A 107 5.27 -7.17 13.38
N THR A 108 6.06 -6.31 12.73
CA THR A 108 7.53 -6.33 12.86
C THR A 108 7.96 -6.08 14.31
N VAL A 109 7.37 -5.09 14.99
CA VAL A 109 7.70 -4.79 16.39
C VAL A 109 7.35 -5.95 17.32
N ILE A 110 6.15 -6.53 17.17
CA ILE A 110 5.75 -7.71 17.96
C ILE A 110 6.73 -8.86 17.74
N PHE A 111 7.09 -9.14 16.48
CA PHE A 111 8.02 -10.23 16.16
C PHE A 111 9.40 -10.03 16.80
N VAL A 112 9.92 -8.80 16.77
CA VAL A 112 11.20 -8.47 17.43
C VAL A 112 11.12 -8.64 18.94
N LEU A 113 10.03 -8.18 19.58
CA LEU A 113 9.83 -8.36 21.03
C LEU A 113 9.74 -9.83 21.42
N LEU A 114 9.03 -10.64 20.64
CA LEU A 114 8.99 -12.09 20.85
C LEU A 114 10.37 -12.72 20.72
N ALA A 115 11.12 -12.37 19.67
CA ALA A 115 12.46 -12.90 19.48
C ALA A 115 13.38 -12.57 20.67
N VAL A 116 13.36 -11.33 21.16
CA VAL A 116 14.12 -10.93 22.35
C VAL A 116 13.68 -11.69 23.60
N TYR A 117 12.38 -11.89 23.79
CA TYR A 117 11.84 -12.66 24.91
C TYR A 117 12.28 -14.12 24.88
N PHE A 118 12.18 -14.80 23.73
CA PHE A 118 12.61 -16.19 23.57
C PHE A 118 14.12 -16.33 23.75
N VAL A 119 14.92 -15.52 23.07
CA VAL A 119 16.39 -15.63 23.13
C VAL A 119 16.93 -15.22 24.50
N GLY A 120 16.50 -14.07 25.01
CA GLY A 120 16.94 -13.56 26.31
C GLY A 120 16.51 -14.48 27.45
N GLY A 121 15.25 -14.91 27.44
CA GLY A 121 14.75 -15.81 28.47
C GLY A 121 15.31 -17.23 28.38
N ALA A 122 15.60 -17.74 27.17
CA ALA A 122 16.30 -19.01 27.01
C ALA A 122 17.73 -18.95 27.57
N ILE A 123 18.46 -17.86 27.31
CA ILE A 123 19.81 -17.67 27.87
C ILE A 123 19.73 -17.57 29.40
N TYR A 124 18.75 -16.83 29.94
CA TYR A 124 18.56 -16.69 31.38
C TYR A 124 18.25 -18.05 32.03
N ASN A 125 17.30 -18.81 31.47
CA ASN A 125 16.93 -20.14 31.97
C ASN A 125 18.08 -21.14 31.86
N MET A 126 18.89 -21.05 30.81
CA MET A 126 20.09 -21.88 30.65
C MET A 126 21.16 -21.54 31.69
N LYS A 127 21.38 -20.26 31.98
CA LYS A 127 22.44 -19.81 32.92
C LYS A 127 22.06 -19.98 34.39
N VAL A 128 20.79 -19.76 34.74
CA VAL A 128 20.33 -19.77 36.15
C VAL A 128 19.84 -21.16 36.55
N TYR A 129 19.06 -21.82 35.69
CA TYR A 129 18.38 -23.08 36.03
C TYR A 129 19.01 -24.31 35.36
N ASN A 130 20.00 -24.12 34.49
CA ASN A 130 20.64 -25.21 33.73
C ASN A 130 19.62 -26.10 32.98
N ALA A 131 18.46 -25.51 32.65
CA ALA A 131 17.38 -26.19 31.95
C ALA A 131 17.87 -26.63 30.56
N ARG A 132 17.40 -27.80 30.10
CA ARG A 132 17.81 -28.39 28.82
C ARG A 132 16.59 -28.75 27.98
N GLY A 133 16.73 -28.65 26.66
CA GLY A 133 15.67 -29.00 25.71
C GLY A 133 14.55 -27.96 25.65
N LEU A 134 13.29 -28.43 25.60
CA LEU A 134 12.08 -27.59 25.46
C LEU A 134 11.73 -26.77 26.70
N ASP A 135 12.39 -27.01 27.84
CA ASP A 135 12.20 -26.27 29.09
C ASP A 135 12.93 -24.91 29.11
N LEU A 136 13.67 -24.60 28.04
CA LEU A 136 14.35 -23.32 27.89
C LEU A 136 13.38 -22.18 27.56
N ILE A 137 12.19 -22.50 27.05
CA ILE A 137 11.18 -21.51 26.66
C ILE A 137 10.56 -20.90 27.92
N PRO A 138 10.70 -19.59 28.15
CA PRO A 138 10.08 -18.94 29.29
C PRO A 138 8.55 -19.01 29.16
N HIS A 139 7.87 -19.53 30.20
CA HIS A 139 6.42 -19.75 30.24
C HIS A 139 5.90 -20.67 29.12
N ARG A 140 6.54 -21.83 28.93
CA ARG A 140 6.15 -22.82 27.91
C ARG A 140 4.66 -23.21 27.96
N ASP A 141 4.09 -23.36 29.15
CA ASP A 141 2.72 -23.85 29.32
C ASP A 141 1.71 -22.86 28.72
N PHE A 142 1.97 -21.56 28.87
CA PHE A 142 1.21 -20.51 28.19
C PHE A 142 1.26 -20.62 26.66
N TRP A 143 2.45 -20.89 26.10
CA TRP A 143 2.62 -21.03 24.65
C TRP A 143 1.94 -22.28 24.09
N LEU A 144 1.88 -23.35 24.86
CA LEU A 144 1.16 -24.58 24.51
C LEU A 144 -0.36 -24.39 24.55
N ASP A 145 -0.85 -23.57 25.48
CA ASP A 145 -2.28 -23.28 25.63
C ASP A 145 -2.79 -22.21 24.65
N LEU A 146 -1.92 -21.30 24.19
CA LEU A 146 -2.24 -20.24 23.21
C LEU A 146 -3.10 -20.68 22.01
N PRO A 147 -2.80 -21.77 21.27
CA PRO A 147 -3.61 -22.19 20.12
C PRO A 147 -5.05 -22.57 20.51
N TYR A 148 -5.26 -23.08 21.72
CA TYR A 148 -6.59 -23.42 22.22
C TYR A 148 -7.37 -22.16 22.57
N LEU A 149 -6.73 -21.18 23.22
CA LEU A 149 -7.34 -19.87 23.51
C LEU A 149 -7.72 -19.12 22.23
N ILE A 150 -6.88 -19.15 21.21
CA ILE A 150 -7.18 -18.50 19.92
C ILE A 150 -8.38 -19.17 19.24
N LYS A 151 -8.45 -20.50 19.25
CA LYS A 151 -9.58 -21.25 18.70
C LYS A 151 -10.89 -20.89 19.39
N ASP A 152 -10.87 -20.83 20.72
CA ASP A 152 -12.04 -20.48 21.52
C ASP A 152 -12.49 -19.03 21.26
N LEU A 153 -11.55 -18.08 21.18
CA LEU A 153 -11.85 -16.69 20.84
C LEU A 153 -12.44 -16.56 19.44
N ILE A 154 -11.90 -17.28 18.46
CA ILE A 154 -12.39 -17.28 17.08
C ILE A 154 -13.81 -17.87 17.01
N ALA A 155 -14.06 -18.99 17.70
CA ALA A 155 -15.39 -19.60 17.76
C ALA A 155 -16.42 -18.63 18.35
N HIS A 156 -16.12 -18.02 19.50
CA HIS A 156 -16.99 -17.02 20.12
C HIS A 156 -17.17 -15.76 19.26
N ALA A 157 -16.13 -15.31 18.56
CA ALA A 157 -16.21 -14.18 17.65
C ALA A 157 -17.14 -14.48 16.46
N PHE A 158 -17.01 -15.67 15.86
CA PHE A 158 -17.89 -16.14 14.79
C PHE A 158 -19.33 -16.27 15.27
N ASP A 159 -19.56 -16.84 16.45
CA ASP A 159 -20.90 -16.97 17.04
C ASP A 159 -21.50 -15.59 17.36
N THR A 160 -20.70 -14.63 17.83
CA THR A 160 -21.14 -13.25 18.10
C THR A 160 -21.47 -12.47 16.82
N ILE A 161 -20.75 -12.73 15.72
CA ILE A 161 -20.97 -12.09 14.43
C ILE A 161 -22.15 -12.75 13.69
N MET A 162 -22.29 -14.08 13.76
CA MET A 162 -23.39 -14.84 13.14
C MET A 162 -24.70 -14.74 13.93
N SER A 163 -24.67 -14.67 15.27
CA SER A 163 -25.87 -14.41 16.08
C SER A 163 -26.47 -13.03 15.83
N ARG A 164 -25.64 -12.01 15.58
CA ARG A 164 -26.12 -10.69 15.13
C ARG A 164 -26.84 -10.70 13.77
N ARG A 165 -26.60 -11.70 12.92
CA ARG A 165 -27.36 -11.92 11.67
C ARG A 165 -28.63 -12.74 11.86
N ARG A 166 -28.80 -13.43 13.00
CA ARG A 166 -29.96 -14.30 13.30
C ARG A 166 -30.89 -13.68 14.35
N GLY A 167 -31.10 -12.36 14.24
CA GLY A 167 -32.13 -11.65 15.00
C GLY A 167 -33.52 -11.99 14.48
N GLY A 168 -34.16 -13.01 15.06
CA GLY A 168 -35.59 -13.27 14.85
C GLY A 168 -36.01 -14.69 15.23
N GLY A 169 -36.47 -14.89 16.47
CA GLY A 169 -37.16 -16.12 16.87
C GLY A 169 -36.88 -16.52 18.32
N GLY A 170 -37.53 -15.85 19.27
CA GLY A 170 -37.41 -16.12 20.69
C GLY A 170 -38.30 -17.27 21.20
N TYR A 171 -37.82 -17.86 22.31
CA TYR A 171 -38.52 -18.53 23.42
C TYR A 171 -39.75 -19.42 23.13
N VAL A 172 -39.65 -20.71 23.49
CA VAL A 172 -40.79 -21.53 23.89
C VAL A 172 -40.69 -21.71 25.40
N ALA A 173 -41.62 -21.09 26.14
CA ALA A 173 -41.81 -21.38 27.55
C ALA A 173 -42.45 -22.77 27.70
N VAL A 174 -41.98 -23.54 28.69
CA VAL A 174 -42.61 -24.77 29.18
C VAL A 174 -43.10 -24.53 30.60
#